data_AF-A0A9D2AZZ1-F1
#
_entry.id   AF-A0A9D2AZZ1-F1
#
_cell.length_a   1.000
_cell.length_b   1.000
_cell.length_c   1.000
_cell.angle_alpha   90.00
_cell.angle_beta   90.00
_cell.angle_gamma   90.00
#
_symmetry.space_group_name_H-M   'P 1'
#
loop_
_entity.id
_entity.type
_entity.pdbx_description
1 polymer ?
#
loop_
_entity_poly.entity_id
_entity_poly.type
_entity_poly.pdbx_seq_one_letter_code
_entity_poly.pdbx_strand_id
1 'polypeptide(L)'
;MEYTSDSYIQRTAPLLLVIRPHTERLQALLNAKLITEADLKTNWKEELDNLPLKGIPWLYHFSPKCNLTSILTHGLMSRAYASASGITISQYGGNQISHDQSDSFGYTDFIHLCFCQDHPMMFRVAQETKQNLVLFAIDPIVIAFKGTQLTDQNAASNAHQTISSLGSMPSEVIEATKQRYVSRSSGIFGYHQAEVMVKQYIPPFLIADYMEVKYFATPVSISSVPSAVGDASAAGATSTETKQPEDADKS
;
A
#
# COMPACT_ATOMS: atom_id res chain seq x y z
N MET A 1 -6.30 8.51 11.25
CA MET A 1 -6.37 7.04 11.15
C MET A 1 -5.90 6.53 12.50
N GLU A 2 -6.82 6.21 13.40
CA GLU A 2 -6.43 5.53 14.64
C GLU A 2 -6.11 4.08 14.28
N TYR A 3 -4.84 3.72 14.41
CA TYR A 3 -4.49 2.34 14.66
C TYR A 3 -4.95 2.10 16.09
N THR A 4 -6.00 1.30 16.27
CA THR A 4 -6.32 0.83 17.62
C THR A 4 -5.13 -0.01 18.05
N SER A 5 -4.25 0.59 18.86
CA SER A 5 -2.98 0.01 19.26
C SER A 5 -3.13 -1.10 20.28
N ASP A 6 -4.36 -1.49 20.64
CA ASP A 6 -4.62 -2.55 21.58
C ASP A 6 -5.75 -3.44 21.05
N SER A 7 -5.46 -4.74 20.99
CA SER A 7 -6.34 -5.88 20.73
C SER A 7 -6.78 -6.14 19.27
N TYR A 8 -6.04 -7.07 18.64
CA TYR A 8 -6.49 -8.22 17.83
C TYR A 8 -5.52 -8.48 16.67
N ILE A 9 -4.28 -8.85 17.00
CA ILE A 9 -3.53 -9.75 16.13
C ILE A 9 -4.19 -11.12 16.30
N GLN A 10 -5.09 -11.52 15.39
CA GLN A 10 -5.52 -12.91 15.33
C GLN A 10 -4.37 -13.72 14.76
N ARG A 11 -3.44 -14.13 15.64
CA ARG A 11 -2.31 -14.99 15.30
C ARG A 11 -2.83 -16.32 14.74
N THR A 12 -3.04 -16.40 13.43
CA THR A 12 -3.33 -17.64 12.72
C THR A 12 -2.09 -18.22 12.04
N ALA A 13 -0.93 -17.58 12.18
CA ALA A 13 0.33 -18.14 11.72
C ALA A 13 0.56 -19.50 12.39
N PRO A 14 0.86 -20.59 11.64
CA PRO A 14 1.43 -21.78 12.25
C PRO A 14 2.65 -21.37 13.07
N LEU A 15 2.73 -21.82 14.32
CA LEU A 15 3.84 -21.56 15.25
C LEU A 15 5.24 -21.80 14.63
N LEU A 16 5.31 -22.60 13.57
CA LEU A 16 6.52 -22.88 12.80
C LEU A 16 7.13 -21.64 12.10
N LEU A 17 6.33 -20.64 11.71
CA LEU A 17 6.83 -19.49 10.94
C LEU A 17 7.63 -18.50 11.81
N VAL A 18 7.43 -18.49 13.13
CA VAL A 18 7.87 -17.36 13.97
C VAL A 18 9.21 -17.62 14.69
N ILE A 19 9.67 -18.88 14.79
CA ILE A 19 10.77 -19.25 15.70
C ILE A 19 12.05 -19.69 14.98
N ARG A 20 11.96 -20.17 13.74
CA ARG A 20 13.12 -20.71 13.01
C ARG A 20 13.83 -19.64 12.17
N PRO A 21 15.17 -19.70 12.05
CA PRO A 21 15.91 -18.94 11.05
C PRO A 21 15.29 -19.08 9.65
N HIS A 22 15.34 -18.02 8.84
CA HIS A 22 14.74 -18.02 7.50
C HIS A 22 15.21 -19.19 6.63
N THR A 23 16.50 -19.51 6.68
CA THR A 23 17.11 -20.63 5.94
C THR A 23 16.54 -21.99 6.34
N GLU A 24 16.27 -22.21 7.64
CA GLU A 24 15.63 -23.44 8.10
C GLU A 24 14.17 -23.54 7.67
N ARG A 25 13.44 -22.41 7.66
CA ARG A 25 12.07 -22.37 7.15
C ARG A 25 12.04 -22.75 5.67
N LEU A 26 12.91 -22.13 4.86
CA LEU A 26 13.02 -22.46 3.44
C LEU A 26 13.38 -23.94 3.21
N GLN A 27 14.35 -24.47 3.97
CA GLN A 27 14.73 -25.87 3.88
C GLN A 27 13.58 -26.81 4.25
N ALA A 28 12.76 -26.46 5.23
CA ALA A 28 11.56 -27.22 5.56
C ALA A 28 10.55 -27.25 4.40
N LEU A 29 10.38 -26.14 3.67
CA LEU A 29 9.51 -26.08 2.49
C LEU A 29 10.05 -26.93 1.33
N LEU A 30 11.37 -26.90 1.09
CA LEU A 30 12.04 -27.77 0.11
C LEU A 30 11.85 -29.25 0.48
N ASN A 31 12.08 -29.61 1.74
CA ASN A 31 11.92 -30.99 2.22
C ASN A 31 10.48 -31.48 2.12
N ALA A 32 9.51 -30.59 2.37
CA ALA A 32 8.09 -30.85 2.22
C ALA A 32 7.60 -30.82 0.75
N LYS A 33 8.49 -30.49 -0.20
CA LYS A 33 8.18 -30.33 -1.64
C LYS A 33 7.08 -29.31 -1.91
N LEU A 34 6.95 -28.30 -1.04
CA LEU A 34 6.04 -27.17 -1.24
C LEU A 34 6.62 -26.13 -2.20
N ILE A 35 7.94 -26.12 -2.33
CA ILE A 35 8.73 -25.38 -3.33
C ILE A 35 9.89 -26.27 -3.79
N THR A 36 10.55 -25.88 -4.88
CA THR A 36 11.74 -26.55 -5.42
C THR A 36 12.92 -25.58 -5.54
N GLU A 37 14.14 -26.09 -5.70
CA GLU A 37 15.29 -25.21 -5.94
C GLU A 37 15.19 -24.41 -7.24
N ALA A 38 14.44 -24.90 -8.23
CA ALA A 38 14.20 -24.18 -9.48
C ALA A 38 13.36 -22.91 -9.29
N ASP A 39 12.60 -22.83 -8.19
CA ASP A 39 11.80 -21.67 -7.80
C ASP A 39 12.64 -20.58 -7.11
N LEU A 40 13.92 -20.85 -6.83
CA LEU A 40 14.80 -19.97 -6.07
C LEU A 40 15.81 -19.22 -6.95
N LYS A 41 16.26 -18.07 -6.48
CA LYS A 41 17.44 -17.38 -7.03
C LYS A 41 18.70 -18.20 -6.78
N THR A 42 19.71 -18.06 -7.64
CA THR A 42 21.01 -18.72 -7.44
C THR A 42 21.71 -18.26 -6.15
N ASN A 43 21.49 -17.01 -5.73
CA ASN A 43 22.03 -16.42 -4.51
C ASN A 43 21.05 -16.44 -3.33
N TRP A 44 20.04 -17.32 -3.33
CA TRP A 44 18.97 -17.30 -2.32
C TRP A 44 19.46 -17.32 -0.87
N LYS A 45 20.56 -18.02 -0.57
CA LYS A 45 21.14 -18.09 0.78
C LYS A 45 21.59 -16.72 1.27
N GLU A 46 22.29 -15.98 0.40
CA GLU A 46 22.74 -14.62 0.69
C GLU A 46 21.56 -13.68 0.94
N GLU A 47 20.47 -13.81 0.18
CA GLU A 47 19.25 -13.03 0.41
C GLU A 47 18.68 -13.28 1.81
N LEU A 48 18.60 -14.55 2.24
CA LEU A 48 18.06 -14.91 3.55
C LEU A 48 18.98 -14.52 4.71
N ASP A 49 20.29 -14.60 4.53
CA ASP A 49 21.27 -14.17 5.53
C ASP A 49 21.26 -12.64 5.73
N ASN A 50 20.89 -11.88 4.70
CA ASN A 50 20.75 -10.42 4.78
C ASN A 50 19.48 -9.94 5.50
N LEU A 51 18.41 -10.74 5.55
CA LEU A 51 17.15 -10.38 6.22
C LEU A 51 17.33 -10.01 7.70
N PRO A 52 17.94 -10.84 8.56
CA PRO A 52 18.12 -10.50 9.97
C PRO A 52 19.06 -9.31 10.16
N LEU A 53 20.11 -9.20 9.33
CA LEU A 53 21.07 -8.08 9.38
C LEU A 53 20.39 -6.74 9.10
N LYS A 54 19.39 -6.74 8.22
CA LYS A 54 18.61 -5.54 7.88
C LYS A 54 17.38 -5.36 8.76
N GLY A 55 17.08 -6.29 9.66
CA GLY A 55 15.98 -6.20 10.61
C GLY A 55 14.61 -6.27 9.93
N ILE A 56 14.44 -7.15 8.94
CA ILE A 56 13.20 -7.31 8.17
C ILE A 56 12.46 -8.56 8.66
N PRO A 57 11.55 -8.44 9.65
CA PRO A 57 10.84 -9.60 10.19
C PRO A 57 9.72 -10.09 9.27
N TRP A 58 9.10 -9.17 8.53
CA TRP A 58 7.94 -9.39 7.67
C TRP A 58 7.97 -8.44 6.48
N LEU A 59 7.35 -8.86 5.39
CA LEU A 59 6.92 -7.97 4.32
C LEU A 59 5.41 -7.80 4.40
N TYR A 60 4.87 -6.75 3.80
CA TYR A 60 3.46 -6.41 3.93
C TYR A 60 2.78 -6.26 2.57
N HIS A 61 1.53 -6.68 2.48
CA HIS A 61 0.69 -6.42 1.31
C HIS A 61 -0.65 -5.89 1.79
N PHE A 62 -1.19 -4.84 1.18
CA PHE A 62 -2.53 -4.36 1.48
C PHE A 62 -3.49 -4.59 0.32
N SER A 63 -4.70 -5.04 0.64
CA SER A 63 -5.75 -5.36 -0.35
C SER A 63 -7.13 -4.96 0.16
N PRO A 64 -8.11 -4.66 -0.72
CA PRO A 64 -9.50 -4.53 -0.31
C PRO A 64 -10.02 -5.73 0.49
N LYS A 65 -10.82 -5.48 1.53
CA LYS A 65 -11.37 -6.53 2.41
C LYS A 65 -12.14 -7.63 1.65
N CYS A 66 -12.79 -7.30 0.54
CA CYS A 66 -13.53 -8.28 -0.26
C CYS A 66 -12.65 -9.41 -0.82
N ASN A 67 -11.33 -9.21 -0.92
CA ASN A 67 -10.41 -10.23 -1.41
C ASN A 67 -9.91 -11.17 -0.33
N LEU A 68 -10.18 -10.89 0.95
CA LEU A 68 -9.60 -11.62 2.09
C LEU A 68 -9.78 -13.14 1.95
N THR A 69 -11.01 -13.60 1.73
CA THR A 69 -11.30 -15.03 1.60
C THR A 69 -10.55 -15.67 0.44
N SER A 70 -10.50 -14.99 -0.71
CA SER A 70 -9.80 -15.49 -1.90
C SER A 70 -8.30 -15.60 -1.65
N ILE A 71 -7.69 -14.56 -1.05
CA ILE A 71 -6.25 -14.52 -0.73
C ILE A 71 -5.88 -15.63 0.27
N LEU A 72 -6.67 -15.84 1.32
CA LEU A 72 -6.42 -16.89 2.30
C LEU A 72 -6.58 -18.30 1.70
N THR A 73 -7.43 -18.45 0.68
CA THR A 73 -7.68 -19.75 0.04
C THR A 73 -6.66 -20.06 -1.04
N HIS A 74 -6.33 -19.08 -1.87
CA HIS A 74 -5.57 -19.29 -3.10
C HIS A 74 -4.17 -18.69 -3.08
N GLY A 75 -3.91 -17.70 -2.22
CA GLY A 75 -2.64 -16.98 -2.13
C GLY A 75 -2.73 -15.61 -2.80
N LEU A 76 -1.60 -14.91 -2.88
CA LEU A 76 -1.50 -13.67 -3.66
C LEU A 76 -1.07 -14.01 -5.08
N MET A 77 -1.68 -13.33 -6.05
CA MET A 77 -1.40 -13.50 -7.48
C MET A 77 -1.18 -12.15 -8.14
N SER A 78 -0.25 -12.10 -9.08
CA SER A 78 -0.14 -10.95 -9.99
C SER A 78 -1.39 -10.87 -10.87
N ARG A 79 -1.68 -9.68 -11.39
CA ARG A 79 -2.84 -9.48 -12.27
C ARG A 79 -2.74 -10.32 -13.54
N ALA A 80 -1.54 -10.35 -14.14
CA ALA A 80 -1.29 -11.15 -15.34
C ALA A 80 -1.48 -12.65 -15.06
N TYR A 81 -0.97 -13.15 -13.93
CA TYR A 81 -1.08 -14.57 -13.56
C TYR A 81 -2.52 -14.99 -13.24
N ALA A 82 -3.27 -14.16 -12.50
CA ALA A 82 -4.68 -14.43 -12.18
C ALA A 82 -5.53 -14.51 -13.46
N SER A 83 -5.33 -13.55 -14.38
CA SER A 83 -5.99 -13.54 -15.68
C SER A 83 -5.67 -14.79 -16.51
N ALA A 84 -4.39 -15.15 -16.62
CA ALA A 84 -3.95 -16.34 -17.36
C ALA A 84 -4.45 -17.66 -16.75
N SER A 85 -4.68 -17.68 -15.44
CA SER A 85 -5.17 -18.86 -14.70
C SER A 85 -6.70 -18.96 -14.64
N GLY A 86 -7.43 -18.02 -15.25
CA GLY A 86 -8.89 -17.96 -15.20
C GLY A 86 -9.46 -17.62 -13.82
N ILE A 87 -8.65 -17.07 -12.92
CA ILE A 87 -9.05 -16.68 -11.56
C ILE A 87 -9.51 -15.23 -11.58
N THR A 88 -10.75 -14.99 -11.17
CA THR A 88 -11.30 -13.64 -11.09
C THR A 88 -10.96 -13.01 -9.74
N ILE A 89 -10.11 -11.99 -9.73
CA ILE A 89 -9.89 -11.14 -8.57
C ILE A 89 -11.01 -10.09 -8.53
N SER A 90 -11.79 -10.06 -7.44
CA SER A 90 -12.97 -9.19 -7.33
C SER A 90 -12.61 -7.71 -7.44
N GLN A 91 -11.52 -7.27 -6.81
CA GLN A 91 -10.99 -5.92 -6.92
C GLN A 91 -9.46 -5.95 -6.83
N TYR A 92 -8.76 -5.40 -7.80
CA TYR A 92 -7.30 -5.30 -7.70
C TYR A 92 -6.90 -4.23 -6.68
N GLY A 93 -5.82 -4.47 -5.92
CA GLY A 93 -5.24 -3.44 -5.06
C GLY A 93 -4.63 -2.28 -5.87
N GLY A 94 -4.41 -1.13 -5.23
CA GLY A 94 -3.96 0.09 -5.93
C GLY A 94 -5.11 0.87 -6.58
N ASN A 95 -4.78 1.97 -7.27
CA ASN A 95 -5.74 2.74 -8.06
C ASN A 95 -5.45 2.59 -9.57
N GLN A 96 -6.32 3.14 -10.42
CA GLN A 96 -6.17 3.04 -11.88
C GLN A 96 -4.80 3.56 -12.36
N ILE A 97 -4.29 4.64 -11.75
CA ILE A 97 -2.99 5.21 -12.11
C ILE A 97 -1.86 4.21 -11.82
N SER A 98 -1.89 3.56 -10.66
CA SER A 98 -0.92 2.51 -10.32
C SER A 98 -1.00 1.32 -11.28
N HIS A 99 -2.19 0.98 -11.78
CA HIS A 99 -2.40 -0.07 -12.77
C HIS A 99 -1.77 0.30 -14.11
N ASP A 100 -2.05 1.50 -14.62
CA ASP A 100 -1.50 1.99 -15.89
C ASP A 100 0.03 2.11 -15.85
N GLN A 101 0.58 2.50 -14.68
CA GLN A 101 2.02 2.53 -14.44
C GLN A 101 2.63 1.13 -14.39
N SER A 102 1.95 0.17 -13.77
CA SER A 102 2.38 -1.24 -13.75
C SER A 102 2.39 -1.83 -15.16
N ASP A 103 1.42 -1.48 -16.00
CA ASP A 103 1.41 -1.84 -17.43
C ASP A 103 2.62 -1.24 -18.16
N SER A 104 2.92 0.03 -17.91
CA SER A 104 4.02 0.75 -18.56
C SER A 104 5.41 0.25 -18.16
N PHE A 105 5.60 -0.12 -16.89
CA PHE A 105 6.88 -0.63 -16.37
C PHE A 105 7.01 -2.16 -16.45
N GLY A 106 6.01 -2.88 -16.95
CA GLY A 106 6.04 -4.34 -17.05
C GLY A 106 5.89 -5.07 -15.70
N TYR A 107 5.31 -4.40 -14.70
CA TYR A 107 5.09 -4.95 -13.36
C TYR A 107 3.75 -5.67 -13.17
N THR A 108 2.96 -5.81 -14.24
CA THR A 108 1.67 -6.52 -14.22
C THR A 108 1.77 -7.99 -13.80
N ASP A 109 2.95 -8.57 -13.97
CA ASP A 109 3.27 -9.95 -13.59
C ASP A 109 3.93 -10.06 -12.20
N PHE A 110 3.89 -8.98 -11.42
CA PHE A 110 4.45 -8.92 -10.07
C PHE A 110 3.40 -8.64 -9.01
N ILE A 111 3.67 -9.15 -7.81
CA ILE A 111 2.98 -8.84 -6.58
C ILE A 111 3.86 -7.84 -5.82
N HIS A 112 3.29 -6.69 -5.49
CA HIS A 112 3.97 -5.64 -4.75
C HIS A 112 3.83 -5.90 -3.25
N LEU A 113 4.95 -6.03 -2.56
CA LEU A 113 5.04 -6.06 -1.11
C LEU A 113 5.80 -4.84 -0.61
N CYS A 114 5.42 -4.34 0.56
CA CYS A 114 6.05 -3.20 1.23
C CYS A 114 6.93 -3.69 2.37
N PHE A 115 8.00 -2.96 2.68
CA PHE A 115 8.80 -3.21 3.88
C PHE A 115 8.14 -2.67 5.17
N CYS A 116 7.26 -1.67 5.06
CA CYS A 116 6.59 -1.02 6.19
C CYS A 116 5.08 -1.36 6.25
N GLN A 117 4.51 -1.23 7.45
CA GLN A 117 3.08 -1.50 7.72
C GLN A 117 2.17 -0.34 7.34
N ASP A 118 2.73 0.87 7.29
CA ASP A 118 2.05 2.15 7.12
C ASP A 118 2.39 2.79 5.78
N HIS A 119 2.54 1.93 4.76
CA HIS A 119 2.91 2.33 3.41
C HIS A 119 2.02 3.50 2.92
N PRO A 120 2.59 4.65 2.51
CA PRO A 120 1.84 5.85 2.16
C PRO A 120 0.71 5.65 1.15
N MET A 121 0.87 4.74 0.19
CA MET A 121 -0.18 4.42 -0.79
C MET A 121 -1.42 3.75 -0.17
N MET A 122 -1.30 3.09 0.97
CA MET A 122 -2.45 2.48 1.66
C MET A 122 -3.47 3.55 2.07
N PHE A 123 -3.00 4.67 2.62
CA PHE A 123 -3.86 5.79 3.00
C PHE A 123 -4.56 6.41 1.78
N ARG A 124 -3.81 6.62 0.69
CA ARG A 124 -4.35 7.16 -0.56
C ARG A 124 -5.43 6.25 -1.14
N VAL A 125 -5.17 4.94 -1.24
CA VAL A 125 -6.15 3.96 -1.74
C VAL A 125 -7.39 3.93 -0.86
N ALA A 126 -7.25 3.92 0.46
CA ALA A 126 -8.39 3.95 1.38
C ALA A 126 -9.24 5.22 1.21
N GLN A 127 -8.62 6.39 1.00
CA GLN A 127 -9.34 7.64 0.76
C GLN A 127 -10.08 7.67 -0.59
N GLU A 128 -9.42 7.24 -1.66
CA GLU A 128 -9.99 7.27 -3.02
C GLU A 128 -11.13 6.25 -3.15
N THR A 129 -10.95 5.03 -2.61
CA THR A 129 -11.93 3.95 -2.73
C THR A 129 -13.00 3.99 -1.64
N LYS A 130 -12.74 4.64 -0.50
CA LYS A 130 -13.57 4.64 0.72
C LYS A 130 -13.83 3.22 1.26
N GLN A 131 -12.89 2.30 1.02
CA GLN A 131 -13.01 0.89 1.40
C GLN A 131 -12.16 0.56 2.62
N ASN A 132 -12.61 -0.45 3.37
CA ASN A 132 -11.77 -1.11 4.36
C ASN A 132 -10.72 -1.96 3.65
N LEU A 133 -9.50 -1.88 4.15
CA LEU A 133 -8.37 -2.64 3.64
C LEU A 133 -8.00 -3.74 4.63
N VAL A 134 -7.21 -4.70 4.15
CA VAL A 134 -6.55 -5.71 4.97
C VAL A 134 -5.07 -5.64 4.69
N LEU A 135 -4.26 -5.59 5.74
CA LEU A 135 -2.80 -5.65 5.69
C LEU A 135 -2.34 -7.07 6.03
N PHE A 136 -1.77 -7.77 5.06
CA PHE A 136 -1.21 -9.10 5.22
C PHE A 136 0.27 -9.02 5.59
N ALA A 137 0.71 -9.82 6.54
CA ALA A 137 2.12 -10.07 6.83
C ALA A 137 2.58 -11.32 6.09
N ILE A 138 3.63 -11.17 5.28
CA ILE A 138 4.17 -12.18 4.39
C ILE A 138 5.56 -12.59 4.87
N ASP A 139 5.83 -13.90 4.88
CA ASP A 139 7.15 -14.43 5.21
C ASP A 139 8.21 -13.84 4.26
N PRO A 140 9.25 -13.17 4.78
CA PRO A 140 10.24 -12.51 3.94
C PRO A 140 11.11 -13.49 3.12
N ILE A 141 10.99 -14.81 3.32
CA ILE A 141 11.68 -15.77 2.45
C ILE A 141 11.29 -15.64 0.97
N VAL A 142 10.16 -15.00 0.64
CA VAL A 142 9.78 -14.71 -0.76
C VAL A 142 10.81 -13.85 -1.51
N ILE A 143 11.71 -13.14 -0.82
CA ILE A 143 12.85 -12.43 -1.45
C ILE A 143 13.80 -13.38 -2.18
N ALA A 144 13.91 -14.63 -1.69
CA ALA A 144 14.72 -15.68 -2.30
C ALA A 144 14.10 -16.27 -3.57
N PHE A 145 12.83 -15.97 -3.88
CA PHE A 145 12.16 -16.55 -5.04
C PHE A 145 12.71 -15.99 -6.35
N LYS A 146 12.77 -16.86 -7.36
CA LYS A 146 13.29 -16.55 -8.67
C LYS A 146 12.45 -15.46 -9.33
N GLY A 147 13.14 -14.47 -9.89
CA GLY A 147 12.50 -13.31 -10.52
C GLY A 147 12.04 -12.25 -9.52
N THR A 148 12.11 -12.47 -8.20
CA THR A 148 11.83 -11.41 -7.23
C THR A 148 12.81 -10.25 -7.37
N GLN A 149 12.30 -9.04 -7.51
CA GLN A 149 13.07 -7.80 -7.64
C GLN A 149 12.82 -6.90 -6.43
N LEU A 150 13.72 -5.96 -6.20
CA LEU A 150 13.58 -4.94 -5.15
C LEU A 150 13.54 -3.57 -5.82
N THR A 151 12.84 -2.61 -5.23
CA THR A 151 12.88 -1.21 -5.65
C THR A 151 13.23 -0.34 -4.45
N ASP A 152 14.00 0.72 -4.70
CA ASP A 152 14.37 1.69 -3.67
C ASP A 152 13.20 2.58 -3.24
N GLN A 153 12.15 2.67 -4.05
CA GLN A 153 10.95 3.46 -3.84
C GLN A 153 9.73 2.71 -4.40
N ASN A 154 8.57 3.34 -4.39
CA ASN A 154 7.37 2.79 -5.01
C ASN A 154 7.66 2.43 -6.48
N ALA A 155 7.39 1.19 -6.90
CA ALA A 155 7.73 0.73 -8.26
C ALA A 155 6.94 1.48 -9.36
N ALA A 156 5.85 2.16 -9.01
CA ALA A 156 5.09 3.02 -9.92
C ALA A 156 5.66 4.46 -10.02
N SER A 157 6.66 4.81 -9.21
CA SER A 157 7.36 6.10 -9.30
C SER A 157 8.29 6.16 -10.50
N ASN A 158 8.30 7.25 -11.27
CA ASN A 158 9.28 7.41 -12.36
C ASN A 158 10.75 7.50 -11.88
N ALA A 159 10.96 7.70 -10.57
CA ALA A 159 12.28 7.84 -9.97
C ALA A 159 12.80 6.54 -9.33
N HIS A 160 12.05 5.44 -9.40
CA HIS A 160 12.48 4.19 -8.78
C HIS A 160 13.69 3.60 -9.52
N GLN A 161 14.51 2.91 -8.75
CA GLN A 161 15.60 2.09 -9.25
C GLN A 161 15.37 0.65 -8.82
N THR A 162 15.56 -0.29 -9.75
CA THR A 162 15.57 -1.71 -9.44
C THR A 162 16.89 -2.08 -8.77
N ILE A 163 16.79 -2.76 -7.64
CA ILE A 163 17.91 -3.29 -6.88
C ILE A 163 17.94 -4.81 -7.06
N SER A 164 19.11 -5.35 -7.39
CA SER A 164 19.28 -6.75 -7.78
C SER A 164 19.25 -7.73 -6.60
N SER A 165 19.73 -7.30 -5.43
CA SER A 165 19.80 -8.13 -4.22
C SER A 165 19.57 -7.32 -2.96
N LEU A 166 19.09 -7.96 -1.90
CA LEU A 166 18.89 -7.30 -0.62
C LEU A 166 20.21 -6.77 -0.05
N GLY A 167 21.31 -7.51 -0.23
CA GLY A 167 22.66 -7.12 0.19
C GLY A 167 23.13 -5.79 -0.41
N SER A 168 22.77 -5.52 -1.68
CA SER A 168 23.13 -4.28 -2.39
C SER A 168 22.19 -3.10 -2.13
N MET A 169 21.08 -3.32 -1.41
CA MET A 169 20.14 -2.24 -1.07
C MET A 169 20.82 -1.20 -0.16
N PRO A 170 20.80 0.10 -0.53
CA PRO A 170 21.40 1.17 0.27
C PRO A 170 20.86 1.21 1.70
N SER A 171 21.73 1.55 2.65
CA SER A 171 21.34 1.56 4.06
C SER A 171 20.29 2.63 4.34
N GLU A 172 20.33 3.76 3.64
CA GLU A 172 19.33 4.83 3.81
C GLU A 172 17.92 4.36 3.41
N VAL A 173 17.83 3.47 2.42
CA VAL A 173 16.55 2.87 2.00
C VAL A 173 16.01 1.97 3.11
N ILE A 174 16.85 1.06 3.62
CA ILE A 174 16.48 0.16 4.73
C ILE A 174 16.11 0.94 5.99
N GLU A 175 16.83 2.00 6.33
CA GLU A 175 16.52 2.82 7.51
C GLU A 175 15.23 3.63 7.32
N ALA A 176 14.93 4.08 6.09
CA ALA A 176 13.68 4.77 5.79
C ALA A 176 12.46 3.85 5.95
N THR A 177 12.56 2.57 5.57
CA THR A 177 11.43 1.61 5.72
C THR A 177 11.13 1.24 7.17
N LYS A 178 12.07 1.45 8.09
CA LYS A 178 11.88 1.27 9.54
C LYS A 178 11.18 2.45 10.22
N GLN A 179 11.16 3.63 9.59
CA GLN A 179 10.46 4.80 10.12
C GLN A 179 8.94 4.58 10.07
N ARG A 180 8.19 5.39 10.83
CA ARG A 180 6.72 5.38 10.83
C ARG A 180 6.16 6.73 10.43
N TYR A 181 5.08 6.71 9.67
CA TYR A 181 4.25 7.85 9.26
C TYR A 181 5.08 8.97 8.64
N VAL A 182 5.93 8.62 7.68
CA VAL A 182 6.82 9.56 7.01
C VAL A 182 6.02 10.56 6.18
N SER A 183 6.20 11.85 6.46
CA SER A 183 5.57 12.96 5.71
C SER A 183 6.07 13.02 4.26
N ARG A 184 5.20 13.42 3.33
CA ARG A 184 5.54 13.67 1.92
C ARG A 184 6.63 14.72 1.72
N SER A 185 6.79 15.65 2.67
CA SER A 185 7.84 16.67 2.64
C SER A 185 9.21 16.16 3.12
N SER A 186 9.30 14.92 3.60
CA SER A 186 10.54 14.32 4.08
C SER A 186 11.40 13.84 2.92
N GLY A 187 12.71 14.05 3.00
CA GLY A 187 13.67 13.56 2.00
C GLY A 187 13.71 12.04 1.86
N ILE A 188 13.23 11.29 2.85
CA ILE A 188 13.16 9.82 2.84
C ILE A 188 11.79 9.27 2.41
N PHE A 189 10.82 10.13 2.04
CA PHE A 189 9.46 9.70 1.73
C PHE A 189 9.39 8.71 0.56
N GLY A 190 10.21 8.89 -0.47
CA GLY A 190 10.33 7.92 -1.56
C GLY A 190 10.84 6.58 -1.04
N TYR A 191 11.92 6.60 -0.27
CA TYR A 191 12.57 5.40 0.26
C TYR A 191 11.73 4.60 1.25
N HIS A 192 10.89 5.27 2.03
CA HIS A 192 9.92 4.61 2.90
C HIS A 192 8.88 3.78 2.09
N GLN A 193 8.74 4.05 0.80
CA GLN A 193 7.87 3.30 -0.11
C GLN A 193 8.61 2.24 -0.93
N ALA A 194 9.83 1.85 -0.54
CA ALA A 194 10.55 0.74 -1.18
C ALA A 194 9.67 -0.54 -1.21
N GLU A 195 9.77 -1.30 -2.30
CA GLU A 195 8.94 -2.48 -2.53
C GLU A 195 9.79 -3.74 -2.82
N VAL A 196 9.19 -4.90 -2.52
CA VAL A 196 9.62 -6.21 -2.98
C VAL A 196 8.62 -6.68 -4.03
N MET A 197 9.11 -6.94 -5.23
CA MET A 197 8.34 -7.30 -6.40
C MET A 197 8.46 -8.81 -6.62
N VAL A 198 7.52 -9.59 -6.08
CA VAL A 198 7.54 -11.06 -6.20
C VAL A 198 6.82 -11.48 -7.47
N LYS A 199 7.43 -12.35 -8.27
CA LYS A 199 6.87 -12.75 -9.56
C LYS A 199 5.67 -13.68 -9.38
N GLN A 200 4.57 -13.38 -10.06
CA GLN A 200 3.38 -14.23 -10.29
C GLN A 200 2.56 -14.67 -9.08
N TYR A 201 3.16 -15.33 -8.09
CA TYR A 201 2.43 -16.08 -7.09
C TYR A 201 3.13 -16.13 -5.72
N ILE A 202 2.35 -15.94 -4.65
CA ILE A 202 2.76 -16.22 -3.27
C ILE A 202 1.74 -17.21 -2.66
N PRO A 203 2.17 -18.43 -2.31
CA PRO A 203 1.30 -19.43 -1.70
C PRO A 203 0.68 -18.99 -0.36
N PRO A 204 -0.55 -19.44 -0.02
CA PRO A 204 -1.21 -19.12 1.24
C PRO A 204 -0.36 -19.43 2.48
N PHE A 205 0.43 -20.50 2.45
CA PHE A 205 1.24 -20.92 3.60
C PHE A 205 2.40 -19.96 3.93
N LEU A 206 2.68 -18.97 3.07
CA LEU A 206 3.64 -17.88 3.33
C LEU A 206 2.96 -16.61 3.82
N ILE A 207 1.63 -16.60 3.91
CA ILE A 207 0.87 -15.54 4.56
C ILE A 207 0.81 -15.89 6.04
N ALA A 208 1.57 -15.14 6.84
CA ALA A 208 1.69 -15.41 8.26
C ALA A 208 0.47 -14.91 9.04
N ASP A 209 0.03 -13.69 8.74
CA ASP A 209 -1.01 -13.01 9.49
C ASP A 209 -1.70 -11.95 8.64
N TYR A 210 -2.81 -11.40 9.12
CA TYR A 210 -3.46 -10.25 8.52
C TYR A 210 -4.18 -9.38 9.57
N MET A 211 -4.31 -8.09 9.26
CA MET A 211 -5.01 -7.11 10.09
C MET A 211 -5.99 -6.31 9.24
N GLU A 212 -7.23 -6.18 9.71
CA GLU A 212 -8.19 -5.27 9.09
C GLU A 212 -7.86 -3.81 9.41
N VAL A 213 -7.76 -2.98 8.37
CA VAL A 213 -7.55 -1.53 8.47
C VAL A 213 -8.87 -0.85 8.10
N LYS A 214 -9.55 -0.33 9.13
CA LYS A 214 -10.85 0.33 8.95
C LYS A 214 -10.67 1.73 8.36
N TYR A 215 -11.41 2.01 7.30
CA TYR A 215 -11.57 3.38 6.82
C TYR A 215 -12.57 4.10 7.72
N PHE A 216 -12.15 5.23 8.29
CA PHE A 216 -13.03 6.16 8.98
C PHE A 216 -13.18 7.40 8.09
N ALA A 217 -14.40 7.66 7.62
CA ALA A 217 -14.70 8.94 7.00
C ALA A 217 -14.48 10.04 8.04
N THR A 218 -13.68 11.05 7.71
CA THR A 218 -13.70 12.30 8.49
C THR A 218 -15.11 12.86 8.43
N PRO A 219 -15.78 13.16 9.55
CA PRO A 219 -17.07 13.83 9.50
C PRO A 219 -16.91 15.16 8.77
N VAL A 220 -17.58 15.30 7.63
CA VAL A 220 -17.71 16.59 6.95
C VAL A 220 -18.45 17.51 7.93
N SER A 221 -17.77 18.54 8.42
CA SER A 221 -18.45 19.61 9.15
C SER A 221 -19.41 20.28 8.19
N ILE A 222 -20.71 20.09 8.40
CA ILE A 222 -21.75 20.75 7.63
C ILE A 222 -21.79 22.20 8.12
N SER A 223 -20.89 23.05 7.61
CA SER A 223 -21.02 24.50 7.80
C SER A 223 -22.10 25.02 6.85
N SER A 224 -23.27 25.27 7.45
CA SER A 224 -24.37 26.14 6.98
C SER A 224 -24.96 25.88 5.60
N VAL A 225 -26.06 25.12 5.59
CA VAL A 225 -27.14 25.35 4.62
C VAL A 225 -27.78 26.72 4.96
N PRO A 226 -27.87 27.69 4.04
CA PRO A 226 -28.69 28.88 4.29
C PRO A 226 -30.15 28.42 4.32
N SER A 227 -30.81 28.58 5.47
CA SER A 227 -32.24 28.35 5.59
C SER A 227 -32.96 29.47 4.84
N ALA A 228 -33.50 29.14 3.66
CA ALA A 228 -34.50 29.95 3.02
C ALA A 228 -35.85 29.63 3.68
N VAL A 229 -36.29 30.51 4.58
CA VAL A 229 -37.70 30.69 4.91
C VAL A 229 -37.95 32.19 4.89
N GLY A 230 -38.72 32.63 3.91
CA GLY A 230 -39.19 34.00 3.83
C GLY A 230 -40.29 34.24 4.86
N ASP A 231 -40.38 35.48 5.30
CA ASP A 231 -41.65 36.08 5.70
C ASP A 231 -41.67 37.52 5.22
N ALA A 232 -42.76 37.85 4.53
CA ALA A 232 -43.06 39.16 3.98
C ALA A 232 -43.97 39.93 4.96
N SER A 233 -43.66 41.21 5.21
CA SER A 233 -44.71 42.22 5.48
C SER A 233 -44.19 43.67 5.34
N ALA A 234 -44.57 44.28 4.21
CA ALA A 234 -45.27 45.56 4.01
C ALA A 234 -44.83 46.91 4.66
N ALA A 235 -44.90 47.93 3.76
CA ALA A 235 -45.22 49.36 3.93
C ALA A 235 -44.10 50.31 4.46
N GLY A 236 -43.80 51.47 3.84
CA GLY A 236 -44.38 52.17 2.68
C GLY A 236 -43.71 53.55 2.47
N ALA A 237 -43.90 54.13 1.26
CA ALA A 237 -43.82 55.56 0.87
C ALA A 237 -42.48 56.32 1.14
N THR A 238 -41.94 57.24 0.34
CA THR A 238 -42.52 58.18 -0.64
C THR A 238 -41.37 58.83 -1.45
N SER A 239 -41.72 59.37 -2.62
CA SER A 239 -41.00 60.17 -3.61
C SER A 239 -40.19 61.40 -3.12
N THR A 240 -39.12 61.76 -3.87
CA THR A 240 -38.87 63.06 -4.59
C THR A 240 -37.36 63.20 -4.90
N GLU A 241 -36.98 63.22 -6.18
CA GLU A 241 -36.53 64.42 -6.93
C GLU A 241 -35.49 65.29 -6.21
N THR A 242 -34.29 65.48 -6.79
CA THR A 242 -33.90 66.73 -7.50
C THR A 242 -32.47 66.63 -8.08
N LYS A 243 -32.31 67.26 -9.24
CA LYS A 243 -31.15 67.48 -10.13
C LYS A 243 -29.87 68.05 -9.48
N GLN A 244 -28.76 67.82 -10.20
CA GLN A 244 -27.46 68.51 -10.19
C GLN A 244 -27.56 70.06 -10.29
N PRO A 245 -26.45 70.80 -10.11
CA PRO A 245 -25.60 71.11 -11.28
C PRO A 245 -24.07 71.03 -11.05
N GLU A 246 -23.40 71.10 -12.20
CA GLU A 246 -21.98 71.26 -12.53
C GLU A 246 -21.24 72.37 -11.74
N ASP A 247 -19.91 72.27 -11.57
CA ASP A 247 -18.96 73.09 -12.35
C ASP A 247 -17.46 72.91 -11.99
N ALA A 248 -16.63 73.19 -13.03
CA ALA A 248 -15.24 73.67 -13.08
C ALA A 248 -14.09 72.81 -12.50
N ASP A 249 -13.17 72.24 -13.30
CA ASP A 249 -12.09 72.84 -14.13
C ASP A 249 -10.82 73.25 -13.34
N LYS A 250 -9.70 72.66 -13.78
CA LYS A 250 -8.26 73.03 -13.63
C LYS A 250 -7.68 73.38 -12.25
N SER A 251 -6.71 72.54 -11.83
CA SER A 251 -5.26 72.87 -11.87
C SER A 251 -4.43 71.60 -11.79
#